data_AF-A0AA41ERN2-F1
#
_entry.id   AF-A0AA41ERN2-F1
#
_cell.length_a   1.000
_cell.length_b   1.000
_cell.length_c   1.000
_cell.angle_alpha   90.00
_cell.angle_beta   90.00
_cell.angle_gamma   90.00
#
_symmetry.space_group_name_H-M   'P 1'
#
loop_
_entity.id
_entity.type
_entity.pdbx_description
1 polymer ?
#
loop_
_entity_poly.entity_id
_entity_poly.type
_entity_poly.pdbx_seq_one_letter_code
_entity_poly.pdbx_strand_id
1 'polypeptide(L)'
;MLVIVNQMATASLLVDSPTDCLIRCEMASRGMTGEVTVAYLAEDNDASSELLSLTRRADFVVLAVGTKVDSLIEQRLKLYIQQSRLDGQIGKLHWLMNSGGKHVHPVELGGLPWQFGPVG
;
A
#
# COMPACT_ATOMS: atom_id res chain seq x y z
N MET A 1 -3.39 -7.34 4.70
CA MET A 1 -3.85 -6.05 4.11
C MET A 1 -2.70 -5.05 4.11
N LEU A 2 -2.23 -4.65 2.93
CA LEU A 2 -1.26 -3.58 2.60
C LEU A 2 -1.12 -3.59 1.05
N VAL A 3 -0.82 -2.47 0.36
CA VAL A 3 -0.60 -2.47 -1.12
C VAL A 3 0.39 -1.38 -1.59
N ILE A 4 1.62 -1.73 -2.01
CA ILE A 4 2.73 -0.77 -2.25
C ILE A 4 3.17 -0.72 -3.72
N VAL A 5 2.99 0.38 -4.49
CA VAL A 5 3.73 0.44 -5.78
C VAL A 5 3.96 1.76 -6.51
N ASN A 6 5.22 1.91 -6.98
CA ASN A 6 5.61 1.84 -8.40
C ASN A 6 7.05 1.25 -8.45
N GLN A 7 7.32 0.21 -9.25
CA GLN A 7 8.66 -0.39 -9.44
C GLN A 7 8.92 -0.70 -10.92
N MET A 8 10.19 -0.86 -11.34
CA MET A 8 10.54 -1.53 -12.60
C MET A 8 10.66 -3.05 -12.39
N ALA A 9 10.04 -3.83 -13.29
CA ALA A 9 9.92 -5.29 -13.18
C ALA A 9 11.11 -6.06 -13.73
N THR A 10 11.48 -7.13 -13.01
CA THR A 10 12.03 -8.35 -13.60
C THR A 10 11.21 -9.54 -13.13
N ALA A 11 10.33 -10.01 -14.02
CA ALA A 11 9.66 -11.31 -14.11
C ALA A 11 8.89 -11.89 -12.90
N SER A 12 7.61 -12.17 -13.19
CA SER A 12 6.71 -13.19 -12.64
C SER A 12 6.27 -13.10 -11.17
N LEU A 13 5.04 -12.60 -10.96
CA LEU A 13 3.98 -13.17 -10.08
C LEU A 13 2.79 -12.18 -10.03
N LEU A 14 1.83 -12.29 -10.96
CA LEU A 14 0.61 -11.48 -10.96
C LEU A 14 -0.60 -12.43 -11.03
N VAL A 15 -1.22 -12.70 -9.88
CA VAL A 15 -2.62 -13.16 -9.83
C VAL A 15 -3.46 -11.92 -9.59
N ASP A 16 -4.21 -11.50 -10.60
CA ASP A 16 -5.01 -10.27 -10.56
C ASP A 16 -6.13 -10.38 -9.52
N SER A 17 -5.89 -9.84 -8.33
CA SER A 17 -6.96 -9.61 -7.37
C SER A 17 -7.82 -8.41 -7.81
N PRO A 18 -9.12 -8.35 -7.48
CA PRO A 18 -9.95 -7.16 -7.76
C PRO A 18 -9.34 -5.87 -7.20
N THR A 19 -8.59 -5.97 -6.10
CA THR A 19 -7.84 -4.88 -5.48
C THR A 19 -6.69 -4.41 -6.38
N ASP A 20 -5.96 -5.34 -6.98
CA ASP A 20 -4.86 -5.05 -7.92
C ASP A 20 -5.37 -4.29 -9.14
N CYS A 21 -6.49 -4.75 -9.72
CA CYS A 21 -7.11 -4.13 -10.88
C CYS A 21 -7.51 -2.67 -10.58
N LEU A 22 -8.21 -2.44 -9.45
CA LEU A 22 -8.63 -1.11 -9.04
C LEU A 22 -7.45 -0.14 -8.85
N ILE A 23 -6.37 -0.60 -8.21
CA ILE A 23 -5.19 0.23 -7.96
C ILE A 23 -4.44 0.54 -9.26
N ARG A 24 -4.25 -0.47 -10.14
CA ARG A 24 -3.61 -0.26 -11.46
C ARG A 24 -4.39 0.73 -12.32
N CYS A 25 -5.72 0.60 -12.37
CA CYS A 25 -6.58 1.50 -13.14
C CYS A 25 -6.47 2.95 -12.66
N GLU A 26 -6.43 3.19 -11.35
CA GLU A 26 -6.27 4.56 -10.85
C GLU A 26 -4.85 5.10 -11.03
N MET A 27 -3.82 4.30 -10.79
CA MET A 27 -2.45 4.75 -11.03
C MET A 27 -2.28 5.18 -12.50
N ALA A 28 -2.84 4.40 -13.43
CA ALA A 28 -2.87 4.75 -14.85
C ALA A 28 -3.66 6.04 -15.11
N SER A 29 -4.82 6.24 -14.47
CA SER A 29 -5.63 7.47 -14.63
C SER A 29 -4.91 8.73 -14.17
N ARG A 30 -3.98 8.59 -13.21
CA ARG A 30 -3.14 9.66 -12.66
C ARG A 30 -1.82 9.85 -13.41
N GLY A 31 -1.61 9.15 -14.53
CA GLY A 31 -0.36 9.20 -15.30
C GLY A 31 0.83 8.59 -14.57
N MET A 32 0.59 7.79 -13.52
CA MET A 32 1.64 7.05 -12.82
C MET A 32 1.95 5.80 -13.64
N THR A 33 3.07 5.83 -14.37
CA THR A 33 3.51 4.74 -15.24
C THR A 33 4.51 3.83 -14.53
N GLY A 34 4.34 2.51 -14.62
CA GLY A 34 5.30 1.49 -14.16
C GLY A 34 4.62 0.24 -13.59
N GLU A 35 5.38 -0.67 -12.98
CA GLU A 35 4.84 -1.92 -12.43
C GLU A 35 4.12 -1.67 -11.10
N VAL A 36 3.08 -2.46 -10.87
CA VAL A 36 2.24 -2.47 -9.65
C VAL A 36 2.38 -3.82 -8.94
N THR A 37 3.02 -3.84 -7.76
CA THR A 37 3.27 -4.95 -6.84
C THR A 37 2.35 -4.85 -5.63
N VAL A 38 1.50 -5.85 -5.41
CA VAL A 38 0.63 -5.87 -4.24
C VAL A 38 1.25 -6.78 -3.17
N ALA A 39 1.55 -6.21 -2.00
CA ALA A 39 2.20 -6.93 -0.91
C ALA A 39 1.42 -6.75 0.39
N TYR A 40 1.14 -7.86 1.08
CA TYR A 40 0.26 -7.88 2.24
C TYR A 40 1.08 -7.90 3.53
N LEU A 41 0.65 -7.10 4.53
CA LEU A 41 1.11 -7.28 5.90
C LEU A 41 0.56 -8.63 6.41
N ALA A 42 1.45 -9.62 6.53
CA ALA A 42 1.13 -10.97 7.00
C ALA A 42 1.32 -11.12 8.52
N GLU A 43 0.82 -12.22 9.07
CA GLU A 43 0.97 -12.60 10.48
C GLU A 43 2.33 -13.19 10.83
N ASP A 44 3.23 -13.42 9.86
CA ASP A 44 4.58 -13.91 10.12
C ASP A 44 5.64 -12.80 10.16
N ASN A 45 6.70 -13.01 10.95
CA ASN A 45 7.74 -11.99 11.20
C ASN A 45 8.60 -11.68 9.97
N ASP A 46 8.85 -12.67 9.10
CA ASP A 46 9.73 -12.52 7.93
C ASP A 46 9.16 -11.59 6.86
N ALA A 47 7.83 -11.48 6.79
CA ALA A 47 7.13 -10.59 5.86
C ALA A 47 7.50 -9.11 6.06
N SER A 48 7.94 -8.71 7.26
CA SER A 48 8.32 -7.32 7.55
C SER A 48 9.60 -6.90 6.81
N SER A 49 10.57 -7.81 6.65
CA SER A 49 11.85 -7.52 5.98
C SER A 49 11.68 -7.37 4.46
N GLU A 50 10.87 -8.25 3.86
CA GLU A 50 10.53 -8.19 2.45
C GLU A 50 9.74 -6.93 2.12
N LEU A 51 8.75 -6.58 2.95
CA LEU A 51 7.98 -5.34 2.80
C LEU A 51 8.87 -4.10 2.84
N LEU A 52 9.78 -3.98 3.81
CA LEU A 52 10.70 -2.85 3.87
C LEU A 52 11.64 -2.81 2.65
N SER A 53 12.04 -3.97 2.13
CA SER A 53 12.84 -4.05 0.91
C SER A 53 12.08 -3.56 -0.32
N LEU A 54 10.79 -3.91 -0.44
CA LEU A 54 9.91 -3.37 -1.48
C LEU A 54 9.72 -1.86 -1.33
N THR A 55 9.51 -1.37 -0.11
CA THR A 55 9.36 0.06 0.20
C THR A 55 10.58 0.88 -0.21
N ARG A 56 11.79 0.35 0.00
CA ARG A 56 13.04 1.02 -0.42
C ARG A 56 13.13 1.15 -1.93
N ARG A 57 12.69 0.14 -2.68
CA ARG A 57 12.70 0.10 -4.15
C ARG A 57 11.58 0.90 -4.79
N ALA A 58 10.47 1.09 -4.09
CA ALA A 58 9.32 1.82 -4.59
C ALA A 58 9.59 3.33 -4.61
N ASP A 59 9.07 3.99 -5.63
CA ASP A 59 9.02 5.46 -5.70
C ASP A 59 7.80 6.03 -4.96
N PHE A 60 6.72 5.25 -4.91
CA PHE A 60 5.46 5.62 -4.27
C PHE A 60 4.84 4.40 -3.57
N VAL A 61 4.38 4.59 -2.35
CA VAL A 61 3.87 3.51 -1.50
C VAL A 61 2.48 3.87 -1.00
N VAL A 62 1.51 3.00 -1.24
CA VAL A 62 0.14 3.17 -0.75
C VAL A 62 -0.10 2.27 0.45
N LEU A 63 -0.78 2.78 1.47
CA LEU A 63 -1.24 2.03 2.63
C LEU A 63 -2.76 1.97 2.55
N ALA A 64 -3.26 0.82 2.11
CA ALA A 64 -4.68 0.59 1.90
C ALA A 64 -5.23 -0.25 3.05
N VAL A 65 -5.84 0.41 4.02
CA VAL A 65 -6.22 -0.15 5.31
C VAL A 65 -7.71 0.05 5.53
N GLY A 66 -8.45 -1.04 5.62
CA GLY A 66 -9.89 -1.05 5.83
C GLY A 66 -10.31 -0.41 7.15
N THR A 67 -11.59 -0.11 7.25
CA THR A 67 -12.16 0.57 8.43
C THR A 67 -12.19 -0.30 9.69
N LYS A 68 -12.04 -1.62 9.54
CA LYS A 68 -11.89 -2.58 10.63
C LYS A 68 -10.60 -3.36 10.45
N VAL A 69 -9.68 -3.19 11.38
CA VAL A 69 -8.38 -3.86 11.39
C VAL A 69 -8.26 -4.62 12.70
N ASP A 70 -7.77 -5.86 12.63
CA ASP A 70 -7.42 -6.59 13.84
C ASP A 70 -6.29 -5.87 14.59
N SER A 71 -6.34 -5.89 15.92
CA SER A 71 -5.35 -5.23 16.78
C SER A 71 -3.90 -5.66 16.52
N LEU A 72 -3.66 -6.92 16.14
CA LEU A 72 -2.33 -7.43 15.78
C LEU A 72 -1.82 -6.77 14.49
N ILE A 73 -2.69 -6.68 13.49
CA ILE A 73 -2.37 -6.04 12.21
C ILE A 73 -2.15 -4.54 12.39
N GLU A 74 -2.93 -3.90 13.26
CA GLU A 74 -2.74 -2.48 13.61
C GLU A 74 -1.36 -2.24 14.26
N GLN A 75 -0.96 -3.08 15.21
CA GLN A 75 0.37 -2.98 15.84
C GLN A 75 1.49 -3.17 14.83
N ARG A 76 1.38 -4.17 13.94
CA ARG A 76 2.38 -4.40 12.88
C ARG A 76 2.47 -3.25 11.90
N LEU A 77 1.33 -2.66 11.54
CA LEU A 77 1.30 -1.49 10.66
C LEU A 77 2.03 -0.32 11.30
N LYS A 78 1.82 -0.08 12.61
CA LYS A 78 2.56 0.95 13.37
C LYS A 78 4.07 0.68 13.36
N LEU A 79 4.49 -0.58 13.58
CA LEU A 79 5.90 -0.96 13.54
C LEU A 79 6.51 -0.75 12.15
N TYR A 80 5.82 -1.16 11.10
CA TYR A 80 6.27 -0.95 9.72
C TYR A 80 6.42 0.54 9.37
N ILE A 81 5.46 1.39 9.77
CA ILE A 81 5.55 2.84 9.56
C ILE A 81 6.72 3.43 10.34
N GLN A 82 6.90 3.02 11.60
CA GLN A 82 8.01 3.46 12.43
C GLN A 82 9.36 3.07 11.80
N GLN A 83 9.49 1.83 11.33
CA GLN A 83 10.71 1.38 10.68
C GLN A 83 10.95 2.11 9.35
N SER A 84 9.91 2.33 8.55
CA SER A 84 10.00 3.13 7.32
C SER A 84 10.44 4.57 7.59
N ARG A 85 10.05 5.13 8.74
CA ARG A 85 10.53 6.45 9.19
C ARG A 85 12.00 6.42 9.58
N LEU A 86 12.43 5.42 10.35
CA LEU A 86 13.84 5.24 10.72
C LEU A 86 14.74 5.04 9.49
N ASP A 87 14.22 4.37 8.46
CA ASP A 87 14.92 4.12 7.19
C ASP A 87 14.83 5.30 6.19
N GLY A 88 14.25 6.44 6.59
CA GLY A 88 14.11 7.62 5.75
C GLY A 88 13.14 7.49 4.57
N GLN A 89 12.27 6.47 4.59
CA GLN A 89 11.33 6.17 3.51
C GLN A 89 9.93 6.80 3.71
N ILE A 90 9.67 7.44 4.86
CA ILE A 90 8.33 7.94 5.24
C ILE A 90 7.68 8.82 4.18
N GLY A 91 8.44 9.66 3.47
CA GLY A 91 7.92 10.56 2.43
C GLY A 91 7.36 9.84 1.19
N LYS A 92 7.62 8.53 1.06
CA LYS A 92 7.05 7.70 0.00
C LYS A 92 5.70 7.10 0.37
N LEU A 93 5.39 7.02 1.67
CA LEU A 93 4.19 6.35 2.17
C LEU A 93 2.98 7.29 2.14
N HIS A 94 1.88 6.77 1.60
CA HIS A 94 0.63 7.48 1.44
C HIS A 94 -0.56 6.62 1.88
N TRP A 95 -1.47 7.15 2.68
CA TRP A 95 -2.73 6.52 2.98
C TRP A 95 -3.65 6.51 1.77
N LEU A 96 -4.31 5.38 1.51
CA LEU A 96 -5.52 5.37 0.71
C LEU A 96 -6.69 5.86 1.56
N MET A 97 -7.32 6.95 1.14
CA MET A 97 -8.41 7.60 1.87
C MET A 97 -9.64 7.75 1.00
N ASN A 98 -10.84 7.63 1.59
CA ASN A 98 -12.06 8.06 0.91
C ASN A 98 -12.17 9.60 0.87
N SER A 99 -13.18 10.11 0.17
CA SER A 99 -13.47 11.56 0.09
C SER A 99 -13.69 12.25 1.45
N GLY A 100 -14.02 11.48 2.50
CA GLY A 100 -14.16 11.98 3.87
C GLY A 100 -12.86 11.95 4.69
N GLY A 101 -11.73 11.58 4.10
CA GLY A 101 -10.42 11.51 4.77
C GLY A 101 -10.21 10.29 5.67
N LYS A 102 -11.10 9.29 5.60
CA LYS A 102 -10.92 8.04 6.36
C LYS A 102 -10.02 7.08 5.59
N HIS A 103 -9.12 6.40 6.29
CA HIS A 103 -8.34 5.30 5.72
C HIS A 103 -9.29 4.16 5.33
N VAL A 104 -9.11 3.63 4.13
CA VAL A 104 -10.00 2.61 3.57
C VAL A 104 -9.24 1.55 2.80
N HIS A 105 -9.86 0.38 2.67
CA HIS A 105 -9.44 -0.66 1.75
C HIS A 105 -10.11 -0.46 0.37
N PRO A 106 -9.47 -0.79 -0.76
CA PRO A 106 -10.05 -0.56 -2.09
C PRO A 106 -11.37 -1.28 -2.30
N VAL A 107 -11.54 -2.46 -1.69
CA VAL A 107 -12.81 -3.21 -1.75
C VAL A 107 -13.95 -2.48 -1.05
N GLU A 108 -13.66 -1.69 0.00
CA GLU A 108 -14.68 -0.90 0.71
C GLU A 108 -15.10 0.35 -0.08
N LEU A 109 -14.32 0.75 -1.10
CA LEU A 109 -14.64 1.93 -1.89
C LEU A 109 -15.82 1.71 -2.83
N GLY A 110 -16.01 0.51 -3.39
CA GLY A 110 -17.18 0.21 -4.26
C GLY A 110 -17.40 1.22 -5.40
N GLY A 111 -16.33 1.83 -5.93
CA GLY A 111 -16.40 2.89 -6.95
C GLY A 111 -16.61 4.32 -6.42
N LEU A 112 -16.65 4.53 -5.11
CA LEU A 112 -16.72 5.85 -4.49
C LEU A 112 -15.41 6.63 -4.67
N PRO A 113 -15.43 7.98 -4.68
CA PRO A 113 -14.23 8.80 -4.81
C PRO A 113 -13.23 8.60 -3.67
N TRP A 114 -11.94 8.66 -4.00
CA TRP A 114 -10.84 8.44 -3.07
C TRP A 114 -9.58 9.23 -3.46
N GLN A 115 -8.65 9.33 -2.51
CA GLN A 115 -7.44 10.12 -2.62
C GLN A 115 -6.27 9.51 -1.84
N PHE A 116 -5.07 10.01 -2.12
CA PHE A 116 -3.87 9.70 -1.36
C PHE A 116 -3.57 10.82 -0.37
N GLY A 117 -3.23 10.46 0.86
CA GLY A 117 -2.78 11.40 1.90
C GLY A 117 -1.41 11.01 2.44
N PRO A 118 -0.59 11.94 2.93
CA PRO A 118 0.72 11.61 3.47
C PRO A 118 0.60 10.77 4.76
N VAL A 119 1.56 9.88 4.99
CA VAL A 119 1.74 9.22 6.29
C VAL A 119 2.63 10.12 7.16
N GLY A 120 2.04 10.70 8.20
CA GLY A 120 2.73 11.55 9.18
C GLY A 120 3.63 10.77 10.14
#